data_AF-A0AAW1KRH8-F1
#
_entry.id   AF-A0AAW1KRH8-F1
#
_cell.length_a   1.000
_cell.length_b   1.000
_cell.length_c   1.000
_cell.angle_alpha   90.00
_cell.angle_beta   90.00
_cell.angle_gamma   90.00
#
_symmetry.space_group_name_H-M   'P 1'
#
loop_
_entity.id
_entity.type
_entity.pdbx_description
1 polymer ?
#
loop_
_entity_poly.entity_id
_entity_poly.type
_entity_poly.pdbx_seq_one_letter_code
_entity_poly.pdbx_strand_id
1 'polypeptide(L)'
;MLAVCRYVYSQIDSKWNITCDPTDPILYIDETVGVNCNVTGIEDENIYFMQIQSQDAGILTADERVLLVKSSYDNFATSQFNMTGNFLGKTAITMTIKSNSEALYEETMPITVIRRKRAIDHIFTGSVATLVALIYINFGCALDWSEVRSGLRRPIGPVIGFISQFLFMPLLSFGLGKVLFPSNTDMQLGMFFAGVAPAGGASNMWTVILGGNLSLSITMTAISNIAAFAMMPLWLFTLGKQIFDKSEIPVPYMQITTYALALVVPLFIGYLMQRYLKRIARFLARILKGFSSLLLIFIIVFAIVTNLYLFKLFSWQIIISGLGLPWLGYVLAWIFAKICRQSPKDALTIAIEAGIQNTGISIFLLRVVLPQPEADLTTIAPVAVAIMTPIPLLLLYICQRIRERCKKPDEAAQILAKDGQTFENSDEERNVKN
;
A
#
# COMPACT_ATOMS: atom_id res chain seq x y z
N MET A 1 23.66 18.95 11.31
CA MET A 1 25.04 18.71 10.89
C MET A 1 24.97 17.62 9.82
N LEU A 2 25.26 17.99 8.58
CA LEU A 2 24.92 17.26 7.34
C LEU A 2 25.64 15.92 7.23
N ALA A 3 24.90 14.82 7.21
CA ALA A 3 25.37 13.54 6.69
C ALA A 3 24.98 13.49 5.20
N VAL A 4 25.84 14.06 4.37
CA VAL A 4 25.89 13.77 2.94
C VAL A 4 26.18 12.27 2.84
N CYS A 5 25.27 11.47 2.27
CA CYS A 5 25.66 10.20 1.66
C CYS A 5 26.64 10.56 0.55
N ARG A 6 27.92 10.63 0.91
CA ARG A 6 29.00 10.57 -0.06
C ARG A 6 28.82 9.23 -0.73
N TYR A 7 28.35 9.24 -1.97
CA TYR A 7 28.90 8.30 -2.95
C TYR A 7 30.40 8.35 -2.72
N VAL A 8 30.96 7.26 -2.23
CA VAL A 8 32.40 7.16 -2.05
C VAL A 8 32.95 7.12 -3.47
N TYR A 9 33.19 8.31 -4.04
CA TYR A 9 34.28 8.50 -4.98
C TYR A 9 35.51 8.06 -4.21
N SER A 10 35.85 6.79 -4.37
CA SER A 10 37.20 6.32 -4.18
C SER A 10 38.03 7.05 -5.23
N GLN A 11 38.42 8.29 -4.94
CA GLN A 11 39.46 8.99 -5.68
C GLN A 11 40.78 8.28 -5.38
N ILE A 12 40.99 7.17 -6.06
CA ILE A 12 42.32 6.69 -6.44
C ILE A 12 42.75 7.64 -7.58
N ASP A 13 43.97 8.17 -7.48
CA ASP A 13 44.57 9.28 -8.24
C ASP A 13 43.93 9.64 -9.61
N SER A 14 43.58 10.92 -9.74
CA SER A 14 42.83 11.56 -10.82
C SER A 14 43.60 11.71 -12.14
N LYS A 15 43.82 10.60 -12.85
CA LYS A 15 44.19 10.61 -14.28
C LYS A 15 43.15 9.94 -15.18
N TRP A 16 42.35 9.05 -14.63
CA TRP A 16 41.41 8.21 -15.37
C TRP A 16 39.98 8.72 -15.23
N ASN A 17 39.20 8.67 -16.32
CA ASN A 17 37.79 9.03 -16.32
C ASN A 17 37.03 8.17 -17.34
N ILE A 18 35.88 7.61 -16.94
CA ILE A 18 35.01 6.80 -17.80
C ILE A 18 33.77 7.63 -18.14
N THR A 19 33.55 7.89 -19.42
CA THR A 19 32.32 8.53 -19.91
C THR A 19 31.55 7.55 -20.77
N CYS A 20 30.35 7.20 -20.36
CA CYS A 20 29.47 6.28 -21.09
C CYS A 20 28.28 7.00 -21.73
N ASP A 21 27.88 6.54 -22.91
CA ASP A 21 26.68 6.97 -23.62
C ASP A 21 25.77 5.74 -23.84
N PRO A 22 24.56 5.71 -23.25
CA PRO A 22 23.94 6.74 -22.41
C PRO A 22 24.52 6.80 -20.99
N THR A 23 24.49 7.97 -20.34
CA THR A 23 25.02 8.17 -18.97
C THR A 23 24.10 7.61 -17.87
N ASP A 24 22.78 7.77 -18.03
CA ASP A 24 21.75 7.22 -17.13
C ASP A 24 20.73 6.40 -17.94
N PRO A 25 21.10 5.19 -18.42
CA PRO A 25 20.27 4.46 -19.35
C PRO A 25 18.99 3.95 -18.67
N ILE A 26 17.87 4.16 -19.37
CA ILE A 26 16.56 3.59 -19.02
C ILE A 26 16.29 2.43 -19.97
N LEU A 27 16.26 1.21 -19.44
CA LEU A 27 16.02 0.00 -20.23
C LEU A 27 14.60 -0.50 -20.02
N TYR A 28 14.02 -1.10 -21.05
CA TYR A 28 12.83 -1.92 -20.88
C TYR A 28 13.18 -3.34 -20.40
N ILE A 29 12.25 -3.98 -19.69
CA ILE A 29 12.34 -5.42 -19.40
C ILE A 29 12.48 -6.20 -20.73
N ASP A 30 13.38 -7.18 -20.74
CA ASP A 30 13.80 -8.01 -21.87
C ASP A 30 14.44 -7.24 -23.04
N GLU A 31 14.81 -5.97 -22.82
CA GLU A 31 15.55 -5.17 -23.79
C GLU A 31 17.05 -5.26 -23.53
N THR A 32 17.81 -5.48 -24.60
CA THR A 32 19.28 -5.42 -24.60
C THR A 32 19.73 -4.11 -25.23
N VAL A 33 20.52 -3.33 -24.51
CA VAL A 33 21.08 -2.05 -24.95
C VAL A 33 22.60 -2.14 -24.95
N GLY A 34 23.22 -1.73 -26.05
CA GLY A 34 24.67 -1.54 -26.13
C GLY A 34 25.05 -0.18 -25.57
N VAL A 35 25.99 -0.16 -24.63
CA VAL A 35 26.57 1.06 -24.04
C VAL A 35 27.97 1.24 -24.59
N ASN A 36 28.25 2.44 -25.07
CA ASN A 36 29.58 2.83 -25.51
C ASN A 36 30.25 3.64 -24.42
N CYS A 37 31.42 3.21 -23.96
CA CYS A 37 32.20 3.91 -22.96
C CYS A 37 33.56 4.33 -23.51
N ASN A 38 33.87 5.60 -23.30
CA ASN A 38 35.17 6.19 -23.57
C ASN A 38 35.93 6.32 -22.25
N VAL A 39 37.12 5.76 -22.22
CA VAL A 39 38.04 5.82 -21.08
C VAL A 39 39.18 6.74 -21.44
N THR A 40 39.39 7.80 -20.66
CA THR A 40 40.52 8.73 -20.81
C THR A 40 41.54 8.48 -19.70
N GLY A 41 42.82 8.81 -19.94
CA GLY A 41 43.88 8.66 -18.93
C GLY A 41 44.82 7.47 -19.14
N ILE A 42 44.75 6.80 -20.29
CA ILE A 42 45.59 5.65 -20.63
C ILE A 42 46.93 6.14 -21.18
N GLU A 43 47.96 6.19 -20.33
CA GLU A 43 49.30 6.66 -20.71
C GLU A 43 50.18 5.54 -21.32
N ASP A 44 50.01 4.27 -20.90
CA ASP A 44 50.89 3.16 -21.30
C ASP A 44 50.34 2.30 -22.45
N GLU A 45 51.17 1.41 -23.02
CA GLU A 45 50.80 0.40 -24.04
C GLU A 45 50.31 -0.94 -23.46
N ASN A 46 50.03 -0.99 -22.16
CA ASN A 46 49.53 -2.21 -21.52
C ASN A 46 48.12 -2.58 -22.02
N ILE A 47 47.79 -3.88 -21.96
CA ILE A 47 46.43 -4.36 -22.25
C ILE A 47 45.57 -4.13 -21.02
N TYR A 48 44.54 -3.31 -21.16
CA TYR A 48 43.56 -3.04 -20.11
C TYR A 48 42.23 -3.74 -20.41
N PHE A 49 41.58 -4.23 -19.36
CA PHE A 49 40.23 -4.80 -19.44
C PHE A 49 39.30 -4.00 -18.54
N MET A 50 38.09 -3.73 -19.02
CA MET A 50 37.00 -3.26 -18.20
C MET A 50 36.22 -4.48 -17.70
N GLN A 51 36.22 -4.71 -16.39
CA GLN A 51 35.36 -5.69 -15.75
C GLN A 51 34.08 -4.98 -15.31
N ILE A 52 32.93 -5.53 -15.68
CA ILE A 52 31.63 -4.95 -15.38
C ILE A 52 30.90 -5.91 -14.47
N GLN A 53 30.40 -5.39 -13.36
CA GLN A 53 29.67 -6.16 -12.38
C GLN A 53 28.33 -5.48 -12.10
N SER A 54 27.23 -6.20 -12.37
CA SER A 54 25.90 -5.77 -11.94
C SER A 54 25.78 -5.92 -10.43
N GLN A 55 25.28 -4.88 -9.75
CA GLN A 55 25.01 -4.94 -8.31
C GLN A 55 23.80 -5.84 -7.98
N ASP A 56 22.86 -5.97 -8.92
CA ASP A 56 21.72 -6.88 -8.80
C ASP A 56 21.44 -7.57 -10.14
N ALA A 57 21.93 -8.81 -10.25
CA ALA A 57 21.75 -9.65 -11.43
C ALA A 57 20.27 -10.03 -11.70
N GLY A 58 19.40 -9.91 -10.69
CA GLY A 58 17.96 -10.12 -10.85
C GLY A 58 17.27 -9.00 -11.60
N ILE A 59 17.80 -7.77 -11.52
CA ILE A 59 17.27 -6.58 -12.21
C ILE A 59 17.95 -6.39 -13.57
N LEU A 60 19.28 -6.54 -13.63
CA LEU A 60 20.06 -6.25 -14.83
C LEU A 60 21.24 -7.22 -14.97
N THR A 61 21.44 -7.77 -16.15
CA THR A 61 22.67 -8.49 -16.53
C THR A 61 23.48 -7.67 -17.53
N ALA A 62 24.80 -7.69 -17.41
CA ALA A 62 25.73 -7.01 -18.30
C ALA A 62 26.87 -7.97 -18.68
N ASP A 63 27.55 -7.70 -19.80
CA ASP A 63 28.74 -8.45 -20.19
C ASP A 63 29.83 -8.36 -19.11
N GLU A 64 30.39 -9.48 -18.65
CA GLU A 64 31.27 -9.48 -17.47
C GLU A 64 32.63 -8.82 -17.71
N ARG A 65 33.17 -8.92 -18.93
CA ARG A 65 34.50 -8.40 -19.29
C ARG A 65 34.53 -7.92 -20.72
N VAL A 66 35.04 -6.70 -20.93
CA VAL A 66 35.26 -6.13 -22.25
C VAL A 66 36.68 -5.60 -22.39
N LEU A 67 37.25 -5.82 -23.57
CA LEU A 67 38.58 -5.33 -23.95
C LEU A 67 38.55 -3.83 -24.22
N LEU A 68 39.48 -3.07 -23.65
CA LEU A 68 39.67 -1.66 -23.99
C LEU A 68 40.53 -1.55 -25.24
N VAL A 69 39.97 -1.01 -26.33
CA VAL A 69 40.72 -0.77 -27.57
C VAL A 69 41.25 0.66 -27.54
N LYS A 70 42.57 0.81 -27.34
CA LYS A 70 43.25 2.11 -27.35
C LYS A 70 43.30 2.68 -28.76
N SER A 71 42.96 3.95 -28.92
CA SER A 71 43.15 4.68 -30.18
C SER A 71 44.65 4.96 -30.38
N SER A 72 45.19 4.70 -31.58
CA SER A 72 46.62 4.90 -31.86
C SER A 72 47.08 6.36 -31.84
N TYR A 73 46.17 7.32 -31.81
CA TYR A 73 46.48 8.75 -31.93
C TYR A 73 46.09 9.60 -30.70
N ASP A 74 45.27 9.06 -29.80
CA ASP A 74 44.72 9.80 -28.66
C ASP A 74 44.80 8.98 -27.37
N ASN A 75 44.95 9.65 -26.21
CA ASN A 75 45.00 9.03 -24.87
C ASN A 75 43.61 8.54 -24.38
N PHE A 76 42.77 8.04 -25.30
CA PHE A 76 41.49 7.43 -24.98
C PHE A 76 41.38 6.02 -25.56
N ALA A 77 40.64 5.16 -24.84
CA ALA A 77 40.18 3.86 -25.33
C ALA A 77 38.66 3.83 -25.37
N THR A 78 38.13 3.09 -26.34
CA THR A 78 36.69 2.88 -26.48
C THR A 78 36.36 1.43 -26.15
N SER A 79 35.21 1.24 -25.52
CA SER A 79 34.66 -0.06 -25.16
C SER A 79 33.16 -0.07 -25.45
N GLN A 80 32.64 -1.21 -25.87
CA GLN A 80 31.21 -1.42 -26.02
C GLN A 80 30.81 -2.71 -25.32
N PHE A 81 29.76 -2.64 -24.51
CA PHE A 81 29.17 -3.80 -23.85
C PHE A 81 27.66 -3.75 -23.93
N ASN A 82 27.04 -4.92 -23.84
CA ASN A 82 25.60 -5.05 -23.79
C ASN A 82 25.12 -5.22 -22.36
N MET A 83 23.95 -4.65 -22.09
CA MET A 83 23.20 -4.86 -20.86
C MET A 83 21.78 -5.25 -21.20
N THR A 84 21.22 -6.18 -20.44
CA THR A 84 19.86 -6.68 -20.60
C THR A 84 19.07 -6.46 -19.32
N GLY A 85 17.93 -5.79 -19.43
CA GLY A 85 17.00 -5.59 -18.32
C GLY A 85 16.20 -6.86 -18.04
N ASN A 86 16.38 -7.48 -16.87
CA ASN A 86 15.70 -8.74 -16.51
C ASN A 86 14.42 -8.50 -15.71
N PHE A 87 14.40 -7.47 -14.87
CA PHE A 87 13.26 -7.16 -14.00
C PHE A 87 13.19 -5.67 -13.69
N LEU A 88 12.01 -5.16 -13.33
CA LEU A 88 11.87 -3.73 -13.01
C LEU A 88 12.59 -3.36 -11.70
N GLY A 89 13.17 -2.18 -11.67
CA GLY A 89 13.88 -1.67 -10.51
C GLY A 89 14.98 -0.69 -10.88
N LYS A 90 15.63 -0.16 -9.84
CA LYS A 90 16.85 0.64 -9.96
C LYS A 90 18.01 -0.19 -9.47
N THR A 91 19.08 -0.22 -10.26
CA THR A 91 20.33 -0.91 -9.93
C THR A 91 21.49 -0.07 -10.46
N ALA A 92 22.71 -0.51 -10.22
CA ALA A 92 23.87 0.09 -10.84
C ALA A 92 24.83 -1.00 -11.31
N ILE A 93 25.65 -0.65 -12.30
CA ILE A 93 26.82 -1.44 -12.64
C ILE A 93 28.05 -0.77 -12.06
N THR A 94 28.97 -1.60 -11.59
CA THR A 94 30.31 -1.18 -11.21
C THR A 94 31.24 -1.55 -12.36
N MET A 95 31.94 -0.56 -12.89
CA MET A 95 32.94 -0.70 -13.94
C MET A 95 34.32 -0.55 -13.30
N THR A 96 35.11 -1.62 -13.34
CA THR A 96 36.48 -1.65 -12.81
C THR A 96 37.48 -1.81 -13.93
N ILE A 97 38.41 -0.87 -14.07
CA ILE A 97 39.53 -0.99 -14.99
C ILE A 97 40.61 -1.84 -14.33
N LYS A 98 41.04 -2.91 -15.00
CA LYS A 98 42.10 -3.81 -14.53
C LYS A 98 43.25 -3.93 -15.52
N SER A 99 44.47 -3.97 -14.98
CA SER A 99 45.69 -4.37 -15.69
C SER A 99 46.35 -5.51 -14.93
N ASN A 100 46.68 -6.62 -15.59
CA ASN A 100 47.30 -7.81 -14.96
C ASN A 100 46.64 -8.29 -13.66
N SER A 101 45.32 -8.09 -13.51
CA SER A 101 44.46 -8.42 -12.35
C SER A 101 44.41 -7.39 -11.21
N GLU A 102 45.19 -6.31 -11.26
CA GLU A 102 45.09 -5.21 -10.30
C GLU A 102 44.01 -4.22 -10.73
N ALA A 103 43.15 -3.81 -9.80
CA ALA A 103 42.13 -2.79 -10.02
C ALA A 103 42.73 -1.39 -9.91
N LEU A 104 42.62 -0.62 -10.99
CA LEU A 104 43.23 0.70 -11.12
C LEU A 104 42.24 1.85 -10.90
N TYR A 105 40.99 1.64 -11.32
CA TYR A 105 39.94 2.64 -11.24
C TYR A 105 38.58 1.96 -11.20
N GLU A 106 37.64 2.55 -10.45
CA GLU A 106 36.29 2.03 -10.28
C GLU A 106 35.27 3.16 -10.39
N GLU A 107 34.26 2.96 -11.22
CA GLU A 107 33.17 3.90 -11.41
C GLU A 107 31.84 3.17 -11.42
N THR A 108 30.80 3.80 -10.87
CA THR A 108 29.47 3.21 -10.77
C THR A 108 28.51 3.98 -11.64
N MET A 109 27.77 3.28 -12.51
CA MET A 109 26.76 3.88 -13.38
C MET A 109 25.37 3.40 -12.95
N PRO A 110 24.46 4.32 -12.56
CA PRO A 110 23.09 3.98 -12.18
C PRO A 110 22.25 3.63 -13.41
N ILE A 111 21.36 2.67 -13.26
CA ILE A 111 20.55 2.11 -14.34
C ILE A 111 19.12 1.89 -13.83
N THR A 112 18.16 2.31 -14.64
CA THR A 112 16.74 2.11 -14.33
C THR A 112 16.11 1.17 -15.34
N VAL A 113 15.54 0.07 -14.87
CA VAL A 113 14.79 -0.87 -15.70
C VAL A 113 13.29 -0.65 -15.46
N ILE A 114 12.58 -0.29 -16.51
CA ILE A 114 11.13 -0.02 -16.50
C ILE A 114 10.38 -1.01 -17.38
N ARG A 115 9.06 -1.09 -17.19
CA ARG A 115 8.22 -1.89 -18.07
C ARG A 115 7.67 -1.03 -19.19
N ARG A 116 7.47 -1.60 -20.39
CA ARG A 116 6.70 -0.93 -21.44
C ARG A 116 5.26 -0.69 -20.97
N LYS A 117 4.80 0.56 -21.09
CA LYS A 117 3.41 0.93 -20.82
C LYS A 117 2.51 0.27 -21.86
N ARG A 118 1.48 -0.44 -21.39
CA ARG A 118 0.48 -1.09 -22.23
C ARG A 118 -0.81 -0.26 -22.19
N ALA A 119 -1.66 -0.38 -23.22
CA ALA A 119 -2.98 0.27 -23.20
C ALA A 119 -3.79 -0.05 -21.93
N ILE A 120 -3.61 -1.27 -21.41
CA ILE A 120 -4.22 -1.75 -20.17
C ILE A 120 -3.87 -0.90 -18.94
N ASP A 121 -2.70 -0.24 -18.93
CA ASP A 121 -2.23 0.58 -17.80
C ASP A 121 -2.92 1.95 -17.76
N HIS A 122 -3.19 2.50 -18.95
CA HIS A 122 -3.99 3.72 -19.07
C HIS A 122 -5.45 3.45 -18.64
N ILE A 123 -6.00 2.31 -19.07
CA ILE A 123 -7.33 1.86 -18.65
C ILE A 123 -7.38 1.67 -17.12
N PHE A 124 -6.34 1.05 -16.55
CA PHE A 124 -6.23 0.86 -15.10
C PHE A 124 -6.22 2.19 -14.35
N THR A 125 -5.28 3.08 -14.71
CA THR A 125 -5.11 4.36 -14.03
C THR A 125 -6.39 5.20 -14.14
N GLY A 126 -7.01 5.22 -15.32
CA GLY A 126 -8.30 5.89 -15.53
C GLY A 126 -9.45 5.29 -14.70
N SER A 127 -9.50 3.96 -14.60
CA SER A 127 -10.51 3.24 -13.82
C SER A 127 -10.35 3.47 -12.32
N VAL A 128 -9.12 3.44 -11.81
CA VAL A 128 -8.81 3.76 -10.40
C VAL A 128 -9.17 5.22 -10.11
N ALA A 129 -8.77 6.17 -10.97
CA ALA A 129 -9.11 7.58 -10.80
C ALA A 129 -10.63 7.81 -10.77
N THR A 130 -11.36 7.16 -11.69
CA THR A 130 -12.83 7.21 -11.75
C THR A 130 -13.45 6.61 -10.48
N LEU A 131 -12.92 5.50 -9.99
CA LEU A 131 -13.39 4.89 -8.75
C LEU A 131 -13.22 5.84 -7.58
N VAL A 132 -12.01 6.38 -7.40
CA VAL A 132 -11.72 7.27 -6.28
C VAL A 132 -12.63 8.50 -6.36
N ALA A 133 -12.82 9.09 -7.54
CA ALA A 133 -13.77 10.19 -7.72
C ALA A 133 -15.21 9.80 -7.32
N LEU A 134 -15.71 8.64 -7.77
CA LEU A 134 -17.04 8.15 -7.41
C LEU A 134 -17.17 7.87 -5.90
N ILE A 135 -16.14 7.30 -5.28
CA ILE A 135 -16.10 7.06 -3.83
C ILE A 135 -16.17 8.39 -3.07
N TYR A 136 -15.42 9.41 -3.48
CA TYR A 136 -15.48 10.72 -2.83
C TYR A 136 -16.81 11.44 -3.05
N ILE A 137 -17.41 11.34 -4.25
CA ILE A 137 -18.80 11.80 -4.48
C ILE A 137 -19.76 11.07 -3.54
N ASN A 138 -19.62 9.75 -3.38
CA ASN A 138 -20.44 8.97 -2.46
C ASN A 138 -20.30 9.44 -1.01
N PHE A 139 -19.07 9.66 -0.55
CA PHE A 139 -18.82 10.19 0.79
C PHE A 139 -19.45 11.57 0.97
N GLY A 140 -19.35 12.45 -0.02
CA GLY A 140 -20.09 13.72 -0.03
C GLY A 140 -21.60 13.52 0.04
N CYS A 141 -22.14 12.57 -0.72
CA CYS A 141 -23.58 12.24 -0.73
C CYS A 141 -24.07 11.64 0.59
N ALA A 142 -23.20 10.92 1.28
CA ALA A 142 -23.44 10.31 2.58
C ALA A 142 -23.20 11.27 3.75
N LEU A 143 -22.63 12.45 3.49
CA LEU A 143 -22.33 13.46 4.49
C LEU A 143 -23.61 14.20 4.92
N ASP A 144 -24.47 13.52 5.68
CA ASP A 144 -25.59 14.18 6.32
C ASP A 144 -25.10 14.97 7.54
N TRP A 145 -25.16 16.30 7.42
CA TRP A 145 -24.77 17.19 8.51
C TRP A 145 -25.53 16.91 9.81
N SER A 146 -26.76 16.40 9.73
CA SER A 146 -27.53 16.03 10.92
C SER A 146 -26.93 14.82 11.65
N GLU A 147 -26.45 13.82 10.90
CA GLU A 147 -25.78 12.62 11.44
C GLU A 147 -24.40 12.98 12.01
N VAL A 148 -23.61 13.79 11.28
CA VAL A 148 -22.32 14.29 11.78
C VAL A 148 -22.52 15.09 13.08
N ARG A 149 -23.52 15.97 13.11
CA ARG A 149 -23.86 16.76 14.31
C ARG A 149 -24.34 15.90 15.47
N SER A 150 -25.07 14.81 15.19
CA SER A 150 -25.49 13.83 16.18
C SER A 150 -24.30 13.06 16.75
N GLY A 151 -23.38 12.64 15.89
CA GLY A 151 -22.12 12.00 16.28
C GLY A 151 -21.25 12.87 17.19
N LEU A 152 -21.22 14.19 16.92
CA LEU A 152 -20.54 15.15 17.79
C LEU A 152 -21.15 15.28 19.19
N ARG A 153 -22.41 14.84 19.41
CA ARG A 153 -23.01 14.79 20.76
C ARG A 153 -22.51 13.60 21.59
N ARG A 154 -21.90 12.57 20.96
CA ARG A 154 -21.25 11.43 21.61
C ARG A 154 -19.82 11.26 21.07
N PRO A 155 -18.93 12.23 21.33
CA PRO A 155 -17.66 12.36 20.62
C PRO A 155 -16.63 11.28 20.94
N ILE A 156 -16.80 10.54 22.04
CA ILE A 156 -15.78 9.60 22.54
C ILE A 156 -15.46 8.53 21.50
N GLY A 157 -16.47 7.86 20.94
CA GLY A 157 -16.26 6.84 19.90
C GLY A 157 -15.54 7.38 18.66
N PRO A 158 -16.05 8.47 18.04
CA PRO A 158 -15.39 9.12 16.91
C PRO A 158 -13.95 9.57 17.17
N VAL A 159 -13.66 10.10 18.36
CA VAL A 159 -12.30 10.52 18.74
C VAL A 159 -11.36 9.32 18.85
N ILE A 160 -11.81 8.22 19.47
CA ILE A 160 -11.03 6.97 19.54
C ILE A 160 -10.76 6.44 18.13
N GLY A 161 -11.78 6.45 17.25
CA GLY A 161 -11.63 6.08 15.85
C GLY A 161 -10.59 6.95 15.13
N PHE A 162 -10.67 8.28 15.29
CA PHE A 162 -9.71 9.23 14.71
C PHE A 162 -8.27 8.97 15.17
N ILE A 163 -8.06 8.75 16.48
CA ILE A 163 -6.73 8.43 17.03
C ILE A 163 -6.24 7.08 16.49
N SER A 164 -7.11 6.06 16.45
CA SER A 164 -6.73 4.75 15.91
C SER A 164 -6.33 4.85 14.43
N GLN A 165 -7.07 5.65 13.67
CA GLN A 165 -6.89 5.82 12.23
C GLN A 165 -5.64 6.63 11.88
N PHE A 166 -5.42 7.77 12.54
CA PHE A 166 -4.37 8.72 12.15
C PHE A 166 -3.22 8.82 13.14
N LEU A 167 -3.19 7.98 14.18
CA LEU A 167 -2.00 7.82 15.02
C LEU A 167 -1.53 6.37 14.98
N PHE A 168 -2.37 5.41 15.36
CA PHE A 168 -1.92 4.02 15.46
C PHE A 168 -1.59 3.40 14.10
N MET A 169 -2.43 3.56 13.10
CA MET A 169 -2.21 2.95 11.79
C MET A 169 -0.98 3.47 11.02
N PRO A 170 -0.70 4.79 10.98
CA PRO A 170 0.55 5.32 10.45
C PRO A 170 1.79 4.78 11.18
N LEU A 171 1.75 4.73 12.52
CA LEU A 171 2.88 4.21 13.31
C LEU A 171 3.09 2.71 13.11
N LEU A 172 2.00 1.94 13.03
CA LEU A 172 2.05 0.50 12.78
C LEU A 172 2.60 0.19 11.40
N SER A 173 2.09 0.86 10.37
CA SER A 173 2.57 0.66 9.00
C SER A 173 4.04 1.06 8.83
N PHE A 174 4.46 2.17 9.44
CA PHE A 174 5.85 2.59 9.46
C PHE A 174 6.74 1.56 10.18
N GLY A 175 6.34 1.10 11.37
CA GLY A 175 7.07 0.10 12.14
C GLY A 175 7.16 -1.25 11.43
N LEU A 176 6.04 -1.76 10.91
CA LEU A 176 6.01 -2.98 10.10
C LEU A 176 6.90 -2.86 8.87
N GLY A 177 6.85 -1.70 8.19
CA GLY A 177 7.72 -1.40 7.07
C GLY A 177 9.20 -1.52 7.44
N LYS A 178 9.62 -0.85 8.52
CA LYS A 178 11.03 -0.85 8.96
C LYS A 178 11.51 -2.24 9.40
N VAL A 179 10.67 -2.99 10.10
CA VAL A 179 11.04 -4.31 10.65
C VAL A 179 11.08 -5.38 9.56
N LEU A 180 10.07 -5.43 8.69
CA LEU A 180 9.95 -6.50 7.68
C LEU A 180 10.73 -6.20 6.40
N PHE A 181 10.97 -4.93 6.08
CA PHE A 181 11.60 -4.51 4.82
C PHE A 181 12.80 -3.57 5.05
N PRO A 182 13.80 -3.91 5.87
CA PRO A 182 14.86 -2.98 6.27
C PRO A 182 15.63 -2.38 5.08
N SER A 183 15.83 -3.16 4.01
CA SER A 183 16.56 -2.76 2.81
C SER A 183 15.66 -2.43 1.61
N ASN A 184 14.34 -2.66 1.70
CA ASN A 184 13.42 -2.43 0.58
C ASN A 184 12.51 -1.23 0.89
N THR A 185 12.93 -0.06 0.43
CA THR A 185 12.23 1.21 0.65
C THR A 185 10.91 1.29 -0.10
N ASP A 186 10.76 0.64 -1.24
CA ASP A 186 9.50 0.58 -1.99
C ASP A 186 8.41 -0.13 -1.20
N MET A 187 8.74 -1.25 -0.55
CA MET A 187 7.78 -1.94 0.32
C MET A 187 7.46 -1.14 1.59
N GLN A 188 8.45 -0.43 2.16
CA GLN A 188 8.21 0.49 3.28
C GLN A 188 7.22 1.59 2.87
N LEU A 189 7.44 2.22 1.72
CA LEU A 189 6.56 3.26 1.16
C LEU A 189 5.15 2.71 0.91
N GLY A 190 5.05 1.58 0.22
CA GLY A 190 3.76 0.92 -0.05
C GLY A 190 2.97 0.62 1.22
N MET A 191 3.63 0.03 2.22
CA MET A 191 3.01 -0.25 3.52
C MET A 191 2.58 1.03 4.24
N PHE A 192 3.43 2.06 4.24
CA PHE A 192 3.13 3.33 4.89
C PHE A 192 1.91 4.00 4.25
N PHE A 193 1.83 4.04 2.91
CA PHE A 193 0.67 4.55 2.18
C PHE A 193 -0.61 3.75 2.48
N ALA A 194 -0.52 2.45 2.72
CA ALA A 194 -1.65 1.63 3.15
C ALA A 194 -2.15 2.02 4.56
N GLY A 195 -1.25 2.37 5.48
CA GLY A 195 -1.60 2.71 6.87
C GLY A 195 -2.00 4.17 7.10
N VAL A 196 -1.57 5.11 6.25
CA VAL A 196 -1.99 6.53 6.35
C VAL A 196 -3.33 6.80 5.66
N ALA A 197 -3.82 5.88 4.83
CA ALA A 197 -5.11 6.00 4.18
C ALA A 197 -6.25 6.11 5.20
N PRO A 198 -7.39 6.73 4.86
CA PRO A 198 -8.57 6.71 5.71
C PRO A 198 -9.24 5.33 5.73
N ALA A 199 -10.22 5.18 6.64
CA ALA A 199 -11.01 3.96 6.75
C ALA A 199 -11.76 3.64 5.44
N GLY A 200 -11.78 2.36 5.08
CA GLY A 200 -12.39 1.85 3.86
C GLY A 200 -13.89 1.63 4.00
N GLY A 201 -14.67 1.94 2.95
CA GLY A 201 -16.14 1.83 2.97
C GLY A 201 -16.68 0.42 3.25
N ALA A 202 -15.85 -0.63 3.13
CA ALA A 202 -16.20 -1.99 3.51
C ALA A 202 -16.41 -2.18 5.03
N SER A 203 -15.87 -1.28 5.88
CA SER A 203 -16.08 -1.29 7.34
C SER A 203 -17.55 -1.22 7.72
N ASN A 204 -18.34 -0.41 6.99
CA ASN A 204 -19.78 -0.28 7.21
C ASN A 204 -20.52 -1.60 6.98
N MET A 205 -20.10 -2.39 5.98
CA MET A 205 -20.71 -3.70 5.68
C MET A 205 -20.38 -4.70 6.78
N TRP A 206 -19.09 -4.81 7.14
CA TRP A 206 -18.63 -5.72 8.19
C TRP A 206 -19.20 -5.38 9.57
N THR A 207 -19.36 -4.10 9.88
CA THR A 207 -20.01 -3.65 11.11
C THR A 207 -21.44 -4.18 11.20
N VAL A 208 -22.22 -4.16 10.10
CA VAL A 208 -23.57 -4.73 10.09
C VAL A 208 -23.54 -6.24 10.24
N ILE A 209 -22.69 -6.93 9.47
CA ILE A 209 -22.58 -8.39 9.47
C ILE A 209 -22.23 -8.93 10.86
N LEU A 210 -21.34 -8.23 11.58
CA LEU A 210 -20.83 -8.65 12.89
C LEU A 210 -21.62 -8.06 14.07
N GLY A 211 -22.74 -7.36 13.81
CA GLY A 211 -23.64 -6.84 14.84
C GLY A 211 -23.13 -5.62 15.62
N GLY A 212 -22.25 -4.83 15.01
CA GLY A 212 -21.74 -3.56 15.55
C GLY A 212 -22.71 -2.38 15.42
N ASN A 213 -22.24 -1.20 15.79
CA ASN A 213 -22.96 0.06 15.74
C ASN A 213 -22.73 0.76 14.38
N LEU A 214 -23.62 0.51 13.42
CA LEU A 214 -23.51 1.08 12.07
C LEU A 214 -23.45 2.62 12.07
N SER A 215 -24.23 3.30 12.92
CA SER A 215 -24.22 4.77 12.99
C SER A 215 -22.85 5.32 13.39
N LEU A 216 -22.17 4.62 14.31
CA LEU A 216 -20.81 4.97 14.73
C LEU A 216 -19.80 4.75 13.59
N SER A 217 -19.88 3.61 12.87
CA SER A 217 -19.00 3.32 11.72
C SER A 217 -19.13 4.40 10.64
N ILE A 218 -20.36 4.72 10.22
CA ILE A 218 -20.59 5.76 9.20
C ILE A 218 -20.00 7.12 9.63
N THR A 219 -20.19 7.48 10.90
CA THR A 219 -19.67 8.75 11.45
C THR A 219 -18.13 8.76 11.42
N MET A 220 -17.48 7.67 11.84
CA MET A 220 -16.02 7.57 11.81
C MET A 220 -15.47 7.53 10.39
N THR A 221 -16.13 6.83 9.46
CA THR A 221 -15.73 6.81 8.05
C THR A 221 -15.80 8.22 7.46
N ALA A 222 -16.88 8.96 7.73
CA ALA A 222 -17.04 10.33 7.22
C ALA A 222 -15.97 11.27 7.78
N ILE A 223 -15.76 11.25 9.10
CA ILE A 223 -14.74 12.08 9.76
C ILE A 223 -13.34 11.72 9.24
N SER A 224 -13.02 10.43 9.10
CA SER A 224 -11.70 10.01 8.63
C SER A 224 -11.44 10.40 7.18
N ASN A 225 -12.42 10.27 6.27
CA ASN A 225 -12.25 10.68 4.88
C ASN A 225 -12.07 12.20 4.74
N ILE A 226 -12.76 13.02 5.56
CA ILE A 226 -12.50 14.47 5.58
C ILE A 226 -11.12 14.77 6.16
N ALA A 227 -10.75 14.12 7.27
CA ALA A 227 -9.47 14.35 7.91
C ALA A 227 -8.28 13.90 7.04
N ALA A 228 -8.47 12.90 6.17
CA ALA A 228 -7.43 12.37 5.28
C ALA A 228 -6.79 13.45 4.40
N PHE A 229 -7.55 14.46 3.97
CA PHE A 229 -7.03 15.58 3.18
C PHE A 229 -5.88 16.33 3.85
N ALA A 230 -5.89 16.40 5.19
CA ALA A 230 -4.83 17.02 5.97
C ALA A 230 -3.85 15.98 6.54
N MET A 231 -4.38 14.87 7.08
CA MET A 231 -3.58 13.89 7.80
C MET A 231 -2.69 13.04 6.89
N MET A 232 -3.12 12.70 5.68
CA MET A 232 -2.25 11.96 4.74
C MET A 232 -1.02 12.79 4.34
N PRO A 233 -1.16 14.03 3.82
CA PRO A 233 0.01 14.87 3.55
C PRO A 233 0.89 15.09 4.78
N LEU A 234 0.30 15.33 5.97
CA LEU A 234 1.04 15.49 7.21
C LEU A 234 1.96 14.30 7.50
N TRP A 235 1.45 13.07 7.43
CA TRP A 235 2.24 11.86 7.67
C TRP A 235 3.27 11.60 6.57
N LEU A 236 2.92 11.86 5.31
CA LEU A 236 3.84 11.71 4.18
C LEU A 236 5.00 12.72 4.25
N PHE A 237 4.74 13.94 4.72
CA PHE A 237 5.76 14.99 4.86
C PHE A 237 6.60 14.88 6.13
N THR A 238 6.18 14.03 7.08
CA THR A 238 6.91 13.76 8.34
C THR A 238 7.60 12.40 8.29
N LEU A 239 6.95 11.31 8.71
CA LEU A 239 7.55 9.97 8.69
C LEU A 239 7.79 9.44 7.28
N GLY A 240 6.90 9.77 6.33
CA GLY A 240 7.08 9.37 4.93
C GLY A 240 8.38 9.92 4.34
N LYS A 241 8.75 11.15 4.69
CA LYS A 241 10.03 11.77 4.30
C LYS A 241 11.23 10.90 4.66
N GLN A 242 11.23 10.27 5.84
CA GLN A 242 12.34 9.40 6.24
C GLN A 242 12.49 8.16 5.35
N ILE A 243 11.39 7.70 4.72
CA ILE A 243 11.43 6.59 3.77
C ILE A 243 11.89 7.09 2.40
N PHE A 244 11.36 8.24 1.95
CA PHE A 244 11.75 8.90 0.70
C PHE A 244 13.23 9.30 0.66
N ASP A 245 13.74 9.89 1.74
CA ASP A 245 15.15 10.27 1.88
C ASP A 245 16.07 9.03 1.76
N LYS A 246 15.62 7.88 2.28
CA LYS A 246 16.36 6.61 2.17
C LYS A 246 16.30 6.01 0.75
N SER A 247 15.23 6.25 0.00
CA SER A 247 15.09 5.77 -1.38
C SER A 247 15.75 6.68 -2.42
N GLU A 248 16.35 7.80 -2.00
CA GLU A 248 16.87 8.84 -2.91
C GLU A 248 15.80 9.37 -3.89
N ILE A 249 14.53 9.26 -3.50
CA ILE A 249 13.40 9.75 -4.28
C ILE A 249 13.00 11.09 -3.67
N PRO A 250 13.00 12.19 -4.44
CA PRO A 250 12.55 13.46 -3.91
C PRO A 250 11.08 13.34 -3.51
N VAL A 251 10.74 13.81 -2.31
CA VAL A 251 9.35 13.77 -1.85
C VAL A 251 8.49 14.61 -2.80
N PRO A 252 7.46 14.02 -3.42
CA PRO A 252 6.62 14.70 -4.40
C PRO A 252 5.55 15.58 -3.75
N TYR A 253 5.98 16.59 -2.98
CA TYR A 253 5.11 17.48 -2.19
C TYR A 253 3.98 18.09 -3.03
N MET A 254 4.32 18.67 -4.19
CA MET A 254 3.37 19.34 -5.08
C MET A 254 2.30 18.38 -5.60
N GLN A 255 2.68 17.16 -5.96
CA GLN A 255 1.75 16.17 -6.49
C GLN A 255 0.81 15.70 -5.37
N ILE A 256 1.35 15.31 -4.21
CA ILE A 256 0.54 14.89 -3.05
C ILE A 256 -0.49 15.96 -2.67
N THR A 257 -0.07 17.22 -2.56
CA THR A 257 -0.97 18.34 -2.21
C THR A 257 -2.00 18.59 -3.32
N THR A 258 -1.58 18.57 -4.59
CA THR A 258 -2.50 18.79 -5.72
C THR A 258 -3.58 17.71 -5.77
N TYR A 259 -3.22 16.44 -5.59
CA TYR A 259 -4.20 15.34 -5.62
C TYR A 259 -5.11 15.36 -4.39
N ALA A 260 -4.58 15.68 -3.21
CA ALA A 260 -5.42 15.88 -2.03
C ALA A 260 -6.47 16.98 -2.29
N LEU A 261 -6.07 18.13 -2.85
CA LEU A 261 -7.00 19.21 -3.20
C LEU A 261 -7.96 18.82 -4.34
N ALA A 262 -7.48 18.09 -5.35
CA ALA A 262 -8.32 17.62 -6.45
C ALA A 262 -9.44 16.70 -5.97
N LEU A 263 -9.20 15.89 -4.93
CA LEU A 263 -10.19 15.00 -4.33
C LEU A 263 -11.25 15.75 -3.47
N VAL A 264 -11.00 17.01 -3.10
CA VAL A 264 -12.01 17.86 -2.44
C VAL A 264 -13.15 18.20 -3.41
N VAL A 265 -12.87 18.35 -4.70
CA VAL A 265 -13.87 18.67 -5.73
C VAL A 265 -14.98 17.61 -5.82
N PRO A 266 -14.71 16.31 -6.05
CA PRO A 266 -15.75 15.28 -6.09
C PRO A 266 -16.50 15.17 -4.76
N LEU A 267 -15.82 15.34 -3.62
CA LEU A 267 -16.46 15.36 -2.31
C LEU A 267 -17.48 16.51 -2.19
N PHE A 268 -17.07 17.70 -2.61
CA PHE A 268 -17.93 18.88 -2.57
C PHE A 268 -19.13 18.74 -3.51
N ILE A 269 -18.93 18.17 -4.71
CA ILE A 269 -20.03 17.82 -5.62
C ILE A 269 -21.01 16.88 -4.93
N GLY A 270 -20.52 15.80 -4.30
CA GLY A 270 -21.35 14.87 -3.54
C GLY A 270 -22.15 15.54 -2.43
N TYR A 271 -21.52 16.46 -1.68
CA TYR A 271 -22.17 17.23 -0.62
C TYR A 271 -23.28 18.15 -1.18
N LEU A 272 -23.03 18.84 -2.29
CA LEU A 272 -24.06 19.65 -2.95
C LEU A 272 -25.24 18.79 -3.41
N MET A 273 -24.98 17.59 -3.95
CA MET A 273 -26.02 16.64 -4.32
C MET A 273 -26.82 16.17 -3.10
N GLN A 274 -26.17 15.91 -1.97
CA GLN A 274 -26.82 15.60 -0.69
C GLN A 274 -27.77 16.72 -0.26
N ARG A 275 -27.34 17.98 -0.40
CA ARG A 275 -28.10 19.14 0.06
C ARG A 275 -29.28 19.49 -0.84
N TYR A 276 -29.08 19.54 -2.15
CA TYR A 276 -30.07 20.03 -3.12
C TYR A 276 -30.86 18.91 -3.81
N LEU A 277 -30.28 17.72 -3.97
CA LEU A 277 -30.84 16.61 -4.76
C LEU A 277 -30.99 15.33 -3.91
N LYS A 278 -31.58 15.44 -2.72
CA LYS A 278 -31.71 14.34 -1.73
C LYS A 278 -32.22 13.01 -2.29
N ARG A 279 -33.11 13.03 -3.30
CA ARG A 279 -33.61 11.80 -3.94
C ARG A 279 -32.54 11.10 -4.77
N ILE A 280 -31.76 11.87 -5.54
CA ILE A 280 -30.64 11.40 -6.35
C ILE A 280 -29.48 10.97 -5.44
N ALA A 281 -29.16 11.76 -4.41
CA ALA A 281 -28.12 11.42 -3.45
C ALA A 281 -28.39 10.08 -2.74
N ARG A 282 -29.63 9.83 -2.28
CA ARG A 282 -30.01 8.54 -1.68
C ARG A 282 -29.93 7.37 -2.67
N PHE A 283 -30.30 7.61 -3.93
CA PHE A 283 -30.22 6.59 -4.98
C PHE A 283 -28.76 6.23 -5.31
N LEU A 284 -27.91 7.25 -5.53
CA LEU A 284 -26.46 7.08 -5.74
C LEU A 284 -25.79 6.42 -4.56
N ALA A 285 -26.08 6.86 -3.32
CA ALA A 285 -25.52 6.26 -2.11
C ALA A 285 -25.84 4.76 -2.03
N ARG A 286 -27.05 4.35 -2.44
CA ARG A 286 -27.48 2.95 -2.45
C ARG A 286 -26.81 2.13 -3.55
N ILE A 287 -26.74 2.65 -4.78
CA ILE A 287 -26.10 1.94 -5.91
C ILE A 287 -24.60 1.82 -5.70
N LEU A 288 -23.95 2.91 -5.32
CA LEU A 288 -22.50 2.93 -5.16
C LEU A 288 -22.03 2.08 -3.97
N LYS A 289 -22.88 1.78 -2.97
CA LYS A 289 -22.52 0.87 -1.88
C LYS A 289 -22.21 -0.56 -2.39
N GLY A 290 -22.95 -1.04 -3.38
CA GLY A 290 -22.67 -2.33 -4.04
C GLY A 290 -21.64 -2.21 -5.17
N PHE A 291 -21.74 -1.15 -5.96
CA PHE A 291 -20.87 -0.93 -7.12
C PHE A 291 -19.41 -0.63 -6.73
N SER A 292 -19.16 0.10 -5.64
CA SER A 292 -17.78 0.40 -5.20
C SER A 292 -17.05 -0.86 -4.73
N SER A 293 -17.75 -1.81 -4.10
CA SER A 293 -17.17 -3.11 -3.73
C SER A 293 -16.85 -3.94 -4.98
N LEU A 294 -17.74 -3.95 -5.98
CA LEU A 294 -17.48 -4.62 -7.26
C LEU A 294 -16.27 -4.01 -7.98
N LEU A 295 -16.16 -2.68 -7.98
CA LEU A 295 -15.05 -1.98 -8.63
C LEU A 295 -13.73 -2.11 -7.87
N LEU A 296 -13.77 -2.21 -6.54
CA LEU A 296 -12.61 -2.56 -5.72
C LEU A 296 -12.14 -3.98 -6.02
N ILE A 297 -13.06 -4.95 -6.10
CA ILE A 297 -12.74 -6.32 -6.53
C ILE A 297 -12.15 -6.30 -7.94
N PHE A 298 -12.72 -5.52 -8.86
CA PHE A 298 -12.17 -5.33 -10.20
C PHE A 298 -10.74 -4.79 -10.14
N ILE A 299 -10.45 -3.75 -9.36
CA ILE A 299 -9.08 -3.22 -9.21
C ILE A 299 -8.14 -4.25 -8.63
N ILE A 300 -8.56 -5.02 -7.62
CA ILE A 300 -7.73 -6.07 -7.01
C ILE A 300 -7.45 -7.16 -8.07
N VAL A 301 -8.48 -7.74 -8.68
CA VAL A 301 -8.34 -8.79 -9.70
C VAL A 301 -7.52 -8.29 -10.88
N PHE A 302 -7.76 -7.08 -11.35
CA PHE A 302 -7.05 -6.50 -12.48
C PHE A 302 -5.60 -6.16 -12.12
N ALA A 303 -5.33 -5.62 -10.91
CA ALA A 303 -3.98 -5.40 -10.41
C ALA A 303 -3.24 -6.73 -10.30
N ILE A 304 -3.90 -7.78 -9.83
CA ILE A 304 -3.37 -9.14 -9.77
C ILE A 304 -3.00 -9.63 -11.18
N VAL A 305 -3.94 -9.54 -12.14
CA VAL A 305 -3.77 -10.04 -13.52
C VAL A 305 -2.69 -9.25 -14.28
N THR A 306 -2.70 -7.93 -14.18
CA THR A 306 -1.72 -7.07 -14.88
C THR A 306 -0.33 -7.12 -14.26
N ASN A 307 -0.24 -7.55 -13.02
CA ASN A 307 1.00 -7.67 -12.26
C ASN A 307 1.27 -9.10 -11.80
N LEU A 308 0.85 -10.12 -12.58
CA LEU A 308 1.18 -11.52 -12.27
C LEU A 308 2.69 -11.74 -12.12
N TYR A 309 3.51 -10.98 -12.86
CA TYR A 309 4.96 -11.01 -12.70
C TYR A 309 5.42 -10.44 -11.35
N LEU A 310 4.70 -9.49 -10.74
CA LEU A 310 4.97 -8.98 -9.39
C LEU A 310 4.59 -9.99 -8.31
N PHE A 311 3.79 -11.03 -8.59
CA PHE A 311 3.62 -12.14 -7.63
C PHE A 311 4.91 -12.91 -7.37
N LYS A 312 5.91 -12.84 -8.28
CA LYS A 312 7.25 -13.36 -7.97
C LYS A 312 7.89 -12.63 -6.78
N LEU A 313 7.48 -11.38 -6.50
CA LEU A 313 7.93 -10.60 -5.36
C LEU A 313 7.11 -10.87 -4.09
N PHE A 314 6.00 -11.63 -4.16
CA PHE A 314 5.22 -12.00 -2.97
C PHE A 314 6.03 -12.95 -2.10
N SER A 315 6.83 -12.35 -1.22
CA SER A 315 7.59 -13.06 -0.21
C SER A 315 6.74 -13.30 1.03
N TRP A 316 7.23 -14.17 1.92
CA TRP A 316 6.59 -14.39 3.21
C TRP A 316 6.48 -13.08 4.02
N GLN A 317 7.44 -12.17 3.88
CA GLN A 317 7.40 -10.85 4.52
C GLN A 317 6.20 -10.01 4.04
N ILE A 318 5.88 -10.04 2.74
CA ILE A 318 4.71 -9.33 2.18
C ILE A 318 3.42 -9.90 2.76
N ILE A 319 3.29 -11.23 2.82
CA ILE A 319 2.12 -11.88 3.40
C ILE A 319 1.96 -11.50 4.88
N ILE A 320 3.03 -11.59 5.66
CA ILE A 320 3.02 -11.22 7.09
C ILE A 320 2.72 -9.73 7.26
N SER A 321 3.25 -8.84 6.42
CA SER A 321 2.97 -7.41 6.49
C SER A 321 1.51 -7.09 6.15
N GLY A 322 0.97 -7.76 5.12
CA GLY A 322 -0.40 -7.60 4.65
C GLY A 322 -1.43 -8.12 5.65
N LEU A 323 -1.11 -9.19 6.39
CA LEU A 323 -1.88 -9.64 7.55
C LEU A 323 -1.66 -8.71 8.74
N GLY A 324 -0.41 -8.39 9.05
CA GLY A 324 0.01 -7.69 10.25
C GLY A 324 -0.66 -6.33 10.41
N LEU A 325 -0.73 -5.52 9.34
CA LEU A 325 -1.31 -4.18 9.42
C LEU A 325 -2.80 -4.18 9.84
N PRO A 326 -3.72 -4.84 9.11
CA PRO A 326 -5.13 -4.88 9.52
C PRO A 326 -5.33 -5.62 10.84
N TRP A 327 -4.61 -6.72 11.11
CA TRP A 327 -4.78 -7.51 12.32
C TRP A 327 -4.37 -6.75 13.59
N LEU A 328 -3.18 -6.16 13.58
CA LEU A 328 -2.70 -5.33 14.68
C LEU A 328 -3.59 -4.10 14.84
N GLY A 329 -4.06 -3.53 13.73
CA GLY A 329 -5.05 -2.45 13.72
C GLY A 329 -6.34 -2.81 14.45
N TYR A 330 -6.96 -3.95 14.11
CA TYR A 330 -8.17 -4.44 14.78
C TYR A 330 -7.93 -4.61 16.29
N VAL A 331 -6.84 -5.26 16.67
CA VAL A 331 -6.53 -5.58 18.07
C VAL A 331 -6.26 -4.30 18.87
N LEU A 332 -5.40 -3.42 18.38
CA LEU A 332 -5.03 -2.20 19.10
C LEU A 332 -6.20 -1.24 19.24
N ALA A 333 -6.98 -1.04 18.18
CA ALA A 333 -8.18 -0.22 18.25
C ALA A 333 -9.24 -0.79 19.20
N TRP A 334 -9.40 -2.13 19.21
CA TRP A 334 -10.30 -2.80 20.16
C TRP A 334 -9.83 -2.63 21.62
N ILE A 335 -8.54 -2.85 21.90
CA ILE A 335 -7.95 -2.67 23.24
C ILE A 335 -8.12 -1.22 23.69
N PHE A 336 -7.81 -0.26 22.82
CA PHE A 336 -7.93 1.15 23.13
C PHE A 336 -9.39 1.56 23.40
N ALA A 337 -10.34 1.06 22.60
CA ALA A 337 -11.75 1.26 22.85
C ALA A 337 -12.22 0.66 24.18
N LYS A 338 -11.70 -0.52 24.56
CA LYS A 338 -11.98 -1.17 25.85
C LYS A 338 -11.40 -0.39 27.04
N ILE A 339 -10.17 0.12 26.93
CA ILE A 339 -9.56 1.00 27.94
C ILE A 339 -10.41 2.25 28.13
N CYS A 340 -10.92 2.82 27.03
CA CYS A 340 -11.85 3.94 27.04
C CYS A 340 -13.31 3.55 27.39
N ARG A 341 -13.52 2.34 27.93
CA ARG A 341 -14.80 1.82 28.45
C ARG A 341 -15.95 1.85 27.44
N GLN A 342 -15.66 1.68 26.15
CA GLN A 342 -16.69 1.59 25.13
C GLN A 342 -17.51 0.29 25.27
N SER A 343 -18.78 0.36 24.86
CA SER A 343 -19.66 -0.81 24.84
C SER A 343 -19.09 -1.90 23.92
N PRO A 344 -19.41 -3.19 24.11
CA PRO A 344 -18.90 -4.25 23.23
C PRO A 344 -19.19 -4.01 21.74
N LYS A 345 -20.37 -3.45 21.41
CA LYS A 345 -20.76 -3.11 20.04
C LYS A 345 -19.93 -1.96 19.48
N ASP A 346 -19.70 -0.92 20.28
CA ASP A 346 -18.91 0.23 19.85
C ASP A 346 -17.43 -0.13 19.73
N ALA A 347 -16.87 -0.91 20.67
CA ALA A 347 -15.50 -1.38 20.62
C ALA A 347 -15.24 -2.28 19.39
N LEU A 348 -16.19 -3.17 19.05
CA LEU A 348 -16.12 -3.95 17.81
C LEU A 348 -16.16 -3.05 16.57
N THR A 349 -17.01 -2.02 16.58
CA THR A 349 -17.14 -1.08 15.46
C THR A 349 -15.86 -0.28 15.26
N ILE A 350 -15.28 0.26 16.34
CA ILE A 350 -14.02 1.01 16.30
C ILE A 350 -12.89 0.12 15.81
N ALA A 351 -12.85 -1.15 16.23
CA ALA A 351 -11.88 -2.12 15.76
C ALA A 351 -11.97 -2.32 14.24
N ILE A 352 -13.16 -2.70 13.75
CA ILE A 352 -13.42 -2.92 12.32
C ILE A 352 -13.08 -1.67 11.51
N GLU A 353 -13.49 -0.50 11.98
CA GLU A 353 -13.25 0.77 11.30
C GLU A 353 -11.76 1.07 11.18
N ALA A 354 -10.99 0.94 12.26
CA ALA A 354 -9.57 1.22 12.23
C ALA A 354 -8.82 0.22 11.34
N GLY A 355 -9.13 -1.08 11.45
CA GLY A 355 -8.39 -2.14 10.75
C GLY A 355 -8.66 -2.21 9.24
N ILE A 356 -9.85 -1.82 8.77
CA ILE A 356 -10.16 -1.78 7.35
C ILE A 356 -9.70 -0.46 6.74
N GLN A 357 -8.62 -0.52 5.98
CA GLN A 357 -8.07 0.63 5.28
C GLN A 357 -8.65 0.80 3.87
N ASN A 358 -8.71 2.05 3.40
CA ASN A 358 -9.03 2.34 2.00
C ASN A 358 -7.79 2.19 1.12
N THR A 359 -7.43 0.94 0.83
CA THR A 359 -6.27 0.59 -0.01
C THR A 359 -6.40 1.12 -1.44
N GLY A 360 -7.61 1.36 -1.93
CA GLY A 360 -7.84 1.98 -3.25
C GLY A 360 -7.26 3.39 -3.35
N ILE A 361 -7.40 4.20 -2.29
CA ILE A 361 -6.78 5.54 -2.23
C ILE A 361 -5.26 5.43 -2.18
N SER A 362 -4.70 4.48 -1.41
CA SER A 362 -3.26 4.25 -1.35
C SER A 362 -2.69 3.89 -2.72
N ILE A 363 -3.31 2.93 -3.41
CA ILE A 363 -2.89 2.49 -4.76
C ILE A 363 -2.98 3.64 -5.75
N PHE A 364 -4.09 4.39 -5.75
CA PHE A 364 -4.27 5.55 -6.61
C PHE A 364 -3.15 6.58 -6.39
N LEU A 365 -2.90 6.95 -5.14
CA LEU A 365 -1.93 7.99 -4.82
C LEU A 365 -0.53 7.56 -5.23
N LEU A 366 -0.09 6.33 -4.90
CA LEU A 366 1.22 5.80 -5.32
C LEU A 366 1.40 5.83 -6.84
N ARG A 367 0.38 5.38 -7.58
CA ARG A 367 0.41 5.31 -9.06
C ARG A 367 0.53 6.65 -9.75
N VAL A 368 0.03 7.69 -9.10
CA VAL A 368 -0.09 9.02 -9.68
C VAL A 368 1.05 9.93 -9.22
N VAL A 369 1.58 9.68 -8.02
CA VAL A 369 2.61 10.49 -7.38
C VAL A 369 4.02 9.96 -7.68
N LEU A 370 4.19 8.68 -7.99
CA LEU A 370 5.51 8.10 -8.25
C LEU A 370 5.72 7.79 -9.74
N PRO A 371 6.96 7.92 -10.26
CA PRO A 371 7.31 7.40 -11.57
C PRO A 371 7.40 5.86 -11.56
N GLN A 372 7.56 5.26 -12.74
CA GLN A 372 8.01 3.86 -12.81
C GLN A 372 9.53 3.82 -12.60
N PRO A 373 10.07 2.78 -11.93
CA PRO A 373 9.38 1.54 -11.49
C PRO A 373 8.69 1.61 -10.12
N GLU A 374 8.85 2.68 -9.35
CA GLU A 374 8.44 2.73 -7.94
C GLU A 374 6.94 2.70 -7.75
N ALA A 375 6.17 3.34 -8.64
CA ALA A 375 4.72 3.27 -8.66
C ALA A 375 4.20 1.82 -8.73
N ASP A 376 4.87 0.96 -9.48
CA ASP A 376 4.49 -0.45 -9.63
C ASP A 376 4.89 -1.26 -8.39
N LEU A 377 6.13 -1.09 -7.91
CA LEU A 377 6.66 -1.81 -6.75
C LEU A 377 5.89 -1.47 -5.48
N THR A 378 5.73 -0.20 -5.17
CA THR A 378 5.05 0.26 -3.94
C THR A 378 3.58 -0.19 -3.87
N THR A 379 2.91 -0.40 -5.00
CA THR A 379 1.51 -0.85 -5.07
C THR A 379 1.30 -2.27 -4.50
N ILE A 380 2.35 -3.09 -4.43
CA ILE A 380 2.26 -4.49 -4.00
C ILE A 380 1.76 -4.61 -2.55
N ALA A 381 2.31 -3.79 -1.66
CA ALA A 381 1.96 -3.82 -0.24
C ALA A 381 0.47 -3.48 0.03
N PRO A 382 -0.10 -2.37 -0.49
CA PRO A 382 -1.54 -2.10 -0.38
C PRO A 382 -2.43 -3.20 -0.97
N VAL A 383 -2.02 -3.83 -2.07
CA VAL A 383 -2.76 -4.97 -2.65
C VAL A 383 -2.74 -6.17 -1.70
N ALA A 384 -1.59 -6.50 -1.12
CA ALA A 384 -1.48 -7.56 -0.12
C ALA A 384 -2.37 -7.28 1.10
N VAL A 385 -2.35 -6.04 1.63
CA VAL A 385 -3.23 -5.60 2.71
C VAL A 385 -4.70 -5.79 2.32
N ALA A 386 -5.09 -5.37 1.11
CA ALA A 386 -6.48 -5.48 0.65
C ALA A 386 -6.97 -6.94 0.60
N ILE A 387 -6.14 -7.86 0.12
CA ILE A 387 -6.45 -9.29 0.02
C ILE A 387 -6.55 -9.92 1.43
N MET A 388 -5.69 -9.50 2.36
CA MET A 388 -5.58 -10.11 3.70
C MET A 388 -6.57 -9.53 4.72
N THR A 389 -7.10 -8.32 4.47
CA THR A 389 -8.03 -7.60 5.36
C THR A 389 -9.30 -8.37 5.72
N PRO A 390 -9.99 -9.08 4.80
CA PRO A 390 -11.23 -9.80 5.11
C PRO A 390 -11.05 -11.06 5.96
N ILE A 391 -9.84 -11.65 6.00
CA ILE A 391 -9.60 -12.98 6.59
C ILE A 391 -9.99 -13.03 8.08
N PRO A 392 -9.54 -12.11 8.96
CA PRO A 392 -9.96 -12.10 10.37
C PRO A 392 -11.46 -11.97 10.57
N LEU A 393 -12.10 -11.15 9.74
CA LEU A 393 -13.52 -10.84 9.87
C LEU A 393 -14.37 -12.03 9.42
N LEU A 394 -13.92 -12.74 8.39
CA LEU A 394 -14.50 -14.02 7.97
C LEU A 394 -14.36 -15.08 9.07
N LEU A 395 -13.17 -15.22 9.66
CA LEU A 395 -12.96 -16.15 10.77
C LEU A 395 -13.87 -15.82 11.96
N LEU A 396 -13.95 -14.54 12.34
CA LEU A 396 -14.80 -14.06 13.42
C LEU A 396 -16.29 -14.32 13.11
N TYR A 397 -16.73 -14.07 11.88
CA TYR A 397 -18.09 -14.38 11.42
C TYR A 397 -18.40 -15.88 11.48
N ILE A 398 -17.48 -16.74 11.02
CA ILE A 398 -17.63 -18.19 11.07
C ILE A 398 -17.72 -18.66 12.53
N CYS A 399 -16.85 -18.17 13.41
CA CYS A 399 -16.88 -18.48 14.84
C CYS A 399 -18.21 -18.06 15.49
N GLN A 400 -18.74 -16.87 15.17
CA GLN A 400 -20.05 -16.42 15.64
C GLN A 400 -21.16 -17.38 15.18
N ARG A 401 -21.16 -17.76 13.90
CA ARG A 401 -22.15 -18.70 13.33
C ARG A 401 -22.07 -20.09 13.94
N ILE A 402 -20.87 -20.61 14.19
CA ILE A 402 -20.69 -21.90 14.86
C ILE A 402 -21.25 -21.79 16.30
N ARG A 403 -20.90 -20.74 17.04
CA ARG A 403 -21.38 -20.53 18.41
C ARG A 403 -22.90 -20.40 18.49
N GLU A 404 -23.52 -19.69 17.57
CA GLU A 404 -24.99 -19.60 17.45
C GLU A 404 -25.61 -20.97 17.20
N ARG A 405 -25.03 -21.77 16.30
CA ARG A 405 -25.51 -23.14 16.01
C ARG A 405 -25.32 -24.09 17.20
N CYS A 406 -24.26 -23.94 17.99
CA CYS A 406 -24.04 -24.74 19.19
C CYS A 406 -24.94 -24.36 20.36
N LYS A 407 -25.43 -23.12 20.44
CA LYS A 407 -26.40 -22.70 21.49
C LYS A 407 -27.84 -23.13 21.22
N LYS A 408 -28.25 -23.22 19.95
CA LYS A 408 -29.59 -23.65 19.56
C LYS A 408 -30.00 -25.05 20.04
N PRO A 409 -29.15 -26.09 20.06
CA PRO A 409 -29.51 -27.39 20.63
C PRO A 409 -29.72 -27.33 22.15
N ASP A 410 -28.96 -26.50 22.88
CA ASP A 410 -29.13 -26.32 24.33
C ASP A 410 -30.44 -25.59 24.68
N GLU A 411 -30.82 -24.57 23.91
CA GLU A 411 -32.12 -23.88 24.08
C GLU A 411 -33.30 -24.79 23.71
N ALA A 412 -33.17 -25.59 22.64
CA ALA A 412 -34.18 -26.58 22.27
C ALA A 412 -34.32 -27.69 23.34
N ALA A 413 -33.21 -28.15 23.93
CA ALA A 413 -33.21 -29.11 25.02
C ALA A 413 -33.82 -28.53 26.31
N GLN A 414 -33.57 -27.26 26.62
CA GLN A 414 -34.16 -26.59 27.79
C GLN A 414 -35.67 -26.34 27.63
N ILE A 415 -36.15 -26.07 26.42
CA ILE A 415 -37.58 -25.94 26.14
C ILE A 415 -38.27 -27.31 26.27
N LEU A 416 -37.68 -28.38 25.71
CA LEU A 416 -38.21 -29.75 25.85
C LEU A 416 -38.21 -30.24 27.31
N ALA A 417 -37.19 -29.90 28.10
CA ALA A 417 -37.13 -30.24 29.52
C ALA A 417 -38.19 -29.47 30.35
N LYS A 418 -38.45 -28.20 30.03
CA LYS A 418 -39.52 -27.42 30.66
C LYS A 418 -40.91 -27.96 30.29
N ASP A 419 -41.14 -28.28 29.03
CA ASP A 419 -42.43 -28.85 28.60
C ASP A 419 -42.66 -30.21 29.27
N GLY A 420 -41.63 -31.08 29.34
CA GLY A 420 -41.69 -32.36 30.05
C GLY A 420 -42.03 -32.25 31.54
N GLN A 421 -41.42 -31.31 32.27
CA GLN A 421 -41.75 -31.04 33.68
C GLN A 421 -43.18 -30.48 33.86
N THR A 422 -43.70 -29.78 32.85
CA THR A 422 -45.07 -29.25 32.89
C THR A 422 -46.11 -30.37 32.69
N PHE A 423 -45.79 -31.38 31.87
CA PHE A 423 -46.62 -32.58 31.71
C PHE A 423 -46.62 -33.47 32.97
N GLU A 424 -45.45 -33.75 33.57
CA GLU A 424 -45.36 -34.56 34.81
C GLU A 424 -46.14 -33.94 35.98
N ASN A 425 -46.01 -32.62 36.20
CA ASN A 425 -46.77 -31.93 37.24
C ASN A 425 -48.29 -31.96 37.01
N SER A 426 -48.72 -31.97 35.74
CA SER A 426 -50.16 -32.02 35.40
C SER A 426 -50.76 -33.42 35.59
N ASP A 427 -49.97 -34.48 35.45
CA ASP A 427 -50.40 -35.86 35.69
C ASP A 427 -50.38 -36.21 37.20
N GLU A 428 -49.44 -35.65 37.98
CA GLU A 428 -49.47 -35.75 39.44
C GLU A 428 -50.69 -35.04 40.05
N GLU A 429 -51.04 -33.82 39.60
CA GLU A 429 -52.24 -33.12 40.06
C GLU A 429 -53.55 -33.86 39.69
N ARG A 430 -53.53 -34.67 38.62
CA ARG A 430 -54.68 -35.49 38.20
C ARG A 430 -54.84 -36.75 39.04
N ASN A 431 -53.75 -37.37 39.46
CA ASN A 431 -53.75 -38.57 40.29
C ASN A 431 -54.03 -38.29 41.78
N VAL A 432 -53.85 -37.05 42.25
CA VAL A 432 -54.21 -36.65 43.63
C VAL A 432 -55.71 -36.32 43.79
N LYS A 433 -56.45 -36.19 42.67
CA LYS A 433 -57.88 -35.84 42.65
C LYS A 433 -58.86 -37.01 42.39
N ASN A 434 -58.36 -38.23 42.28
CA ASN A 434 -59.15 -39.47 42.28
C ASN A 434 -58.84 -40.25 43.56
#